data_AF-A0A384JQ99-F1
#
_entry.id   AF-A0A384JQ99-F1
#
_cell.length_a   1.000
_cell.length_b   1.000
_cell.length_c   1.000
_cell.angle_alpha   90.00
_cell.angle_beta   90.00
_cell.angle_gamma   90.00
#
_symmetry.space_group_name_H-M   'P 1'
#
loop_
_entity.id
_entity.type
_entity.pdbx_description
1 polymer ?
#
loop_
_entity_poly.entity_id
_entity_poly.type
_entity_poly.pdbx_seq_one_letter_code
_entity_poly.pdbx_strand_id
1 'polypeptide(L)'
;MLHDGYHADYYQVVERLFSVPANPLAANNNLINGKMDFNCSAITVNASCKANARLSSFHFHPGKTHRLRLINPGIEGNQKFSIDGHILTVIADPPI
;
A
#
# COMPACT_ATOMS: atom_id res chain seq x y z
N MET A 1 1.46 -5.96 6.00
CA MET A 1 1.95 -4.58 5.78
C MET A 1 1.13 -3.96 4.66
N LEU A 2 0.83 -2.67 4.81
CA LEU A 2 0.00 -1.88 3.90
C LEU A 2 0.73 -0.55 3.67
N HIS A 3 1.09 -0.20 2.44
CA HIS A 3 1.79 1.06 2.20
C HIS A 3 1.48 1.64 0.83
N ASP A 4 1.51 2.96 0.73
CA ASP A 4 1.52 3.66 -0.54
C ASP A 4 2.78 3.31 -1.35
N GLY A 5 2.64 3.34 -2.68
CA GLY A 5 3.70 3.04 -3.63
C GLY A 5 3.88 4.17 -4.62
N TYR A 6 5.13 4.59 -4.82
CA TYR A 6 5.52 5.61 -5.77
C TYR A 6 6.46 5.00 -6.82
N HIS A 7 6.31 5.41 -8.08
CA HIS A 7 7.25 5.08 -9.15
C HIS A 7 8.38 6.12 -9.27
N ALA A 8 8.22 7.29 -8.63
CA ALA A 8 9.28 8.29 -8.50
C ALA A 8 10.32 7.83 -7.48
N ASP A 9 11.55 8.34 -7.62
CA ASP A 9 12.60 8.09 -6.63
C ASP A 9 12.25 8.72 -5.28
N TYR A 10 12.71 8.10 -4.19
CA TYR A 10 12.47 8.57 -2.83
C TYR A 10 12.84 10.05 -2.65
N TYR A 11 14.00 10.48 -3.15
CA TYR A 11 14.44 11.87 -2.98
C TYR A 11 13.57 12.84 -3.77
N GLN A 12 13.03 12.44 -4.92
CA GLN A 12 12.09 13.26 -5.68
C GLN A 12 10.76 13.44 -4.91
N VAL A 13 10.28 12.39 -4.25
CA VAL A 13 9.08 12.47 -3.39
C VAL A 13 9.33 13.44 -2.23
N VAL A 14 10.48 13.30 -1.55
CA VAL A 14 10.86 14.16 -0.43
C VAL A 14 11.03 15.62 -0.87
N GLU A 15 11.80 15.91 -1.92
CA GLU A 15 12.01 17.28 -2.41
C GLU A 15 10.70 17.98 -2.76
N ARG A 16 9.78 17.27 -3.43
CA ARG A 16 8.48 17.83 -3.82
C ARG A 16 7.53 18.02 -2.65
N LEU A 17 7.61 17.16 -1.63
CA LEU A 17 6.83 17.31 -0.41
C LEU A 17 7.27 18.54 0.40
N PHE A 18 8.57 18.82 0.44
CA PHE A 18 9.15 19.92 1.20
C PHE A 18 9.44 21.20 0.38
N SER A 19 9.04 21.26 -0.89
CA SER A 19 9.21 22.47 -1.72
C SER A 19 8.32 23.62 -1.24
N VAL A 20 8.64 24.85 -1.65
CA VAL A 20 7.81 26.04 -1.37
C VAL A 20 7.49 26.75 -2.70
N PRO A 21 6.21 26.73 -3.15
CA PRO A 21 5.07 26.05 -2.53
C PRO A 21 5.22 24.52 -2.59
N ALA A 22 4.60 23.82 -1.63
CA ALA A 22 4.60 22.36 -1.61
C ALA A 22 3.89 21.80 -2.84
N ASN A 23 4.44 20.74 -3.41
CA ASN A 23 3.91 20.11 -4.61
C ASN A 23 3.98 18.58 -4.50
N PRO A 24 3.31 17.98 -3.51
CA PRO A 24 3.41 16.54 -3.25
C PRO A 24 3.00 15.70 -4.46
N LEU A 25 3.63 14.53 -4.60
CA LEU A 25 3.20 13.52 -5.57
C LEU A 25 2.04 12.70 -4.98
N ALA A 26 1.04 12.41 -5.81
CA ALA A 26 0.08 11.38 -5.46
C ALA A 26 0.76 10.01 -5.58
N ALA A 27 0.46 9.10 -4.64
CA ALA A 27 0.89 7.71 -4.74
C ALA A 27 0.34 7.08 -6.03
N ASN A 28 1.17 6.28 -6.70
CA ASN A 28 0.75 5.56 -7.90
C ASN A 28 -0.09 4.32 -7.56
N ASN A 29 0.09 3.78 -6.36
CA ASN A 29 -0.58 2.56 -5.95
C ASN A 29 -0.70 2.45 -4.42
N ASN A 30 -1.51 1.49 -3.96
CA ASN A 30 -1.50 1.02 -2.58
C ASN A 30 -1.15 -0.47 -2.56
N LEU A 31 -0.18 -0.85 -1.74
CA LEU A 31 0.45 -2.16 -1.76
C LEU A 31 0.10 -2.94 -0.49
N ILE A 32 -0.40 -4.17 -0.67
CA ILE A 32 -0.58 -5.13 0.41
C ILE A 32 0.59 -6.11 0.36
N ASN A 33 1.41 -6.17 1.41
CA ASN A 33 2.65 -6.97 1.47
C ASN A 33 3.54 -6.79 0.21
N GLY A 34 3.68 -5.54 -0.25
CA GLY A 34 4.51 -5.17 -1.40
C GLY A 34 3.91 -5.55 -2.77
N LYS A 35 2.62 -5.88 -2.84
CA LYS A 35 1.97 -6.35 -4.07
C LYS A 35 0.70 -5.57 -4.37
N MET A 36 0.58 -5.13 -5.61
CA MET A 36 -0.64 -4.66 -6.25
C MET A 36 -0.42 -4.62 -7.76
N ASP A 37 -1.50 -4.66 -8.54
CA ASP A 37 -1.43 -4.43 -9.98
C ASP A 37 -1.44 -2.93 -10.29
N PHE A 38 -0.82 -2.55 -11.41
CA PHE A 38 -0.82 -1.18 -11.92
C PHE A 38 -1.19 -1.18 -13.40
N ASN A 39 -1.98 -0.20 -13.81
CA ASN A 39 -2.33 -0.03 -15.22
C ASN A 39 -1.09 0.44 -16.01
N CYS A 40 -0.35 -0.49 -16.63
CA CYS A 40 0.86 -0.18 -17.39
C CYS A 40 0.64 0.78 -18.56
N SER A 41 -0.58 0.90 -19.10
CA SER A 41 -0.90 1.89 -20.14
C SER A 41 -0.89 3.33 -19.61
N ALA A 42 -0.94 3.52 -18.29
CA ALA A 42 -0.86 4.82 -17.63
C ALA A 42 0.58 5.21 -17.25
N ILE A 43 1.60 4.46 -17.69
CA ILE A 43 2.98 4.79 -17.37
C ILE A 43 3.42 6.06 -18.11
N THR A 44 3.97 7.01 -17.36
CA THR A 44 4.48 8.29 -17.90
C THR A 44 6.00 8.36 -17.92
N VAL A 45 6.66 7.33 -17.37
CA VAL A 45 8.12 7.22 -17.27
C VAL A 45 8.62 6.06 -18.13
N ASN A 46 9.83 6.19 -18.68
CA ASN A 46 10.44 5.11 -19.47
C ASN A 46 10.97 4.01 -18.53
N ALA A 47 10.08 3.12 -18.08
CA ALA A 47 10.41 2.03 -17.18
C ALA A 47 9.71 0.72 -17.59
N SER A 48 10.28 -0.42 -17.16
CA SER A 48 9.67 -1.73 -17.38
C SER A 48 8.41 -1.89 -16.52
N CYS A 49 7.27 -2.17 -17.15
CA CYS A 49 6.02 -2.45 -16.45
C CYS A 49 5.48 -3.83 -16.85
N LYS A 50 5.08 -4.62 -15.85
CA LYS A 50 4.48 -5.93 -16.07
C LYS A 50 3.00 -5.88 -15.69
N ALA A 51 2.13 -5.92 -16.69
CA ALA A 51 0.69 -5.95 -16.48
C ALA A 51 0.25 -7.24 -15.79
N ASN A 52 -0.87 -7.18 -15.06
CA ASN A 52 -1.45 -8.30 -14.31
C ASN A 52 -0.50 -8.82 -13.23
N ALA A 53 0.13 -7.92 -12.47
CA ALA A 53 0.93 -8.30 -11.33
C ALA A 53 0.04 -8.97 -10.26
N ARG A 54 0.58 -10.01 -9.63
CA ARG A 54 -0.19 -10.83 -8.68
C ARG A 54 -0.50 -10.04 -7.40
N LEU A 55 -1.76 -10.06 -6.98
CA LEU A 55 -2.19 -9.51 -5.70
C LEU A 55 -1.73 -10.35 -4.50
N SER A 56 -1.66 -9.73 -3.33
CA SER A 56 -1.49 -10.47 -2.08
C SER A 56 -2.68 -11.39 -1.82
N SER A 57 -2.39 -12.60 -1.37
CA SER A 57 -3.38 -13.65 -1.15
C SER A 57 -3.13 -14.30 0.21
N PHE A 58 -4.21 -14.62 0.89
CA PHE A 58 -4.21 -15.21 2.23
C PHE A 58 -5.05 -16.47 2.21
N HIS A 59 -4.54 -17.54 2.81
CA HIS A 59 -5.27 -18.80 2.93
C HIS A 59 -5.86 -18.90 4.33
N PHE A 60 -7.19 -18.91 4.41
CA PHE A 60 -7.92 -19.12 5.65
C PHE A 60 -8.49 -20.53 5.70
N HIS A 61 -8.44 -21.14 6.89
CA HIS A 61 -9.04 -22.44 7.13
C HIS A 61 -10.43 -22.28 7.77
N PRO A 62 -11.46 -23.00 7.28
CA PRO A 62 -12.81 -22.96 7.85
C PRO A 62 -12.81 -23.29 9.35
N GLY A 63 -13.61 -22.54 10.11
CA GLY A 63 -13.78 -22.74 11.56
C GLY A 63 -12.54 -22.41 12.39
N LYS A 64 -11.50 -21.79 11.81
CA LYS A 64 -10.29 -21.37 12.53
C LYS A 64 -10.25 -19.86 12.71
N THR A 65 -9.70 -19.44 13.85
CA THR A 65 -9.36 -18.04 14.11
C THR A 65 -7.95 -17.76 13.63
N HIS A 66 -7.78 -16.65 12.89
CA HIS A 66 -6.49 -16.24 12.34
C HIS A 66 -6.07 -14.89 12.90
N ARG A 67 -4.81 -14.79 13.34
CA ARG A 67 -4.24 -13.52 13.81
C ARG A 67 -3.54 -12.83 12.65
N LEU A 68 -4.08 -11.69 12.23
CA LEU A 68 -3.44 -10.78 11.29
C LEU A 68 -2.63 -9.72 12.06
N ARG A 69 -1.46 -9.36 11.55
CA ARG A 69 -0.63 -8.27 12.07
C ARG A 69 -0.59 -7.15 11.02
N LEU A 70 -1.42 -6.14 11.23
CA LEU A 70 -1.53 -4.99 10.34
C LEU A 70 -0.50 -3.94 10.74
N ILE A 71 0.22 -3.41 9.75
CA ILE A 71 1.24 -2.38 9.91
C ILE A 71 1.12 -1.48 8.70
N ASN A 72 1.04 -0.17 8.92
CA ASN A 72 1.11 0.85 7.88
C ASN A 72 2.47 1.56 7.92
N PRO A 73 3.48 1.07 7.17
CA PRO A 73 4.77 1.77 7.03
C PRO A 73 4.80 2.72 5.81
N GLY A 74 3.64 3.17 5.32
CA GLY A 74 3.55 4.13 4.22
C GLY A 74 4.03 5.54 4.59
N ILE A 75 4.16 6.39 3.58
CA ILE A 75 4.67 7.77 3.72
C ILE A 75 3.53 8.70 4.15
N GLU A 76 2.42 8.71 3.41
CA GLU A 76 1.32 9.67 3.62
C GLU A 76 -0.03 8.99 3.78
N GLY A 77 -0.24 7.86 3.09
CA GLY A 77 -1.54 7.20 3.04
C GLY A 77 -2.05 6.70 4.40
N ASN A 78 -3.13 7.31 4.90
CA ASN A 78 -3.95 6.71 5.96
C ASN A 78 -4.81 5.57 5.38
N GLN A 79 -4.73 4.38 5.98
CA GLN A 79 -5.35 3.18 5.41
C GLN A 79 -6.45 2.61 6.30
N LYS A 80 -7.63 2.39 5.71
CA LYS A 80 -8.73 1.63 6.31
C LYS A 80 -8.67 0.20 5.77
N PHE A 81 -8.57 -0.77 6.67
CA PHE A 81 -8.49 -2.19 6.31
C PHE A 81 -9.80 -2.91 6.64
N SER A 82 -10.30 -3.69 5.68
CA SER A 82 -11.48 -4.53 5.82
C SER A 82 -11.27 -5.87 5.10
N ILE A 83 -12.05 -6.88 5.49
CA ILE A 83 -12.18 -8.15 4.78
C ILE A 83 -13.67 -8.40 4.57
N ASP A 84 -14.09 -8.55 3.32
CA ASP A 84 -15.50 -8.73 2.99
C ASP A 84 -16.08 -9.97 3.67
N GLY A 85 -17.28 -9.82 4.26
CA GLY A 85 -17.97 -10.89 4.98
C GLY A 85 -17.32 -11.32 6.29
N HIS A 86 -16.31 -10.59 6.81
CA HIS A 86 -15.63 -10.94 8.05
C HIS A 86 -15.67 -9.79 9.05
N ILE A 87 -15.81 -10.13 10.33
CA ILE A 87 -15.66 -9.19 11.45
C ILE A 87 -14.22 -9.28 11.95
N LEU A 88 -13.58 -8.14 12.11
CA LEU A 88 -12.23 -8.03 12.66
C LEU A 88 -12.32 -7.67 14.15
N THR A 89 -11.67 -8.45 15.00
CA THR A 89 -11.52 -8.15 16.43
C THR A 89 -10.15 -7.54 16.68
N VAL A 90 -10.10 -6.29 17.13
CA VAL A 90 -8.84 -5.64 17.55
C VAL A 90 -8.44 -6.19 18.91
N ILE A 91 -7.24 -6.79 18.97
CA ILE A 91 -6.71 -7.42 20.20
C ILE A 91 -5.44 -6.74 20.72
N ALA A 92 -4.85 -5.83 19.94
CA ALA A 92 -3.67 -5.07 20.32
C ALA A 92 -3.56 -3.80 19.45
N ASP A 93 -3.17 -2.70 20.09
CA ASP A 93 -2.73 -1.46 19.45
C ASP A 93 -1.54 -0.92 20.26
N PRO A 94 -0.30 -1.13 19.82
CA PRO A 94 0.87 -0.70 20.57
C PRO A 94 0.98 0.85 20.52
N PRO A 95 1.39 1.50 21.62
CA PRO A 95 1.68 2.93 21.59
C PRO A 95 2.81 3.24 20.59
N ILE A 96 2.70 4.40 19.95
CA ILE A 96 3.69 4.97 19.03
C ILE A 96 4.91 5.47 19.82
#